data_AF-Q46LB7-F1
#
_entry.id   AF-Q46LB7-F1
#
_cell.length_a   1.000
_cell.length_b   1.000
_cell.length_c   1.000
_cell.angle_alpha   90.00
_cell.angle_beta   90.00
_cell.angle_gamma   90.00
#
_symmetry.space_group_name_H-M   'P 1'
#
loop_
_entity.id
_entity.type
_entity.pdbx_description
1 polymer ?
#
loop_
_entity_poly.entity_id
_entity_poly.type
_entity_poly.pdbx_seq_one_letter_code
_entity_poly.pdbx_strand_id
1 'polypeptide(L)' 'MPPLPQLVKATPQGGTIHKYQLSGGKTSFMRYLGCYLGTCKFCNDIHEATEFVSSIELSPKSL' A
#
# COMPACT_ATOMS: atom_id res chain seq x y z
N MET A 1 -12.28 -18.12 -3.12
CA MET A 1 -12.05 -16.74 -3.57
C MET A 1 -10.83 -16.20 -2.82
N PRO A 2 -9.89 -15.50 -3.48
CA PRO A 2 -8.84 -14.79 -2.76
C PRO A 2 -9.49 -13.73 -1.84
N PRO A 3 -8.97 -13.52 -0.62
CA PRO A 3 -9.51 -12.52 0.29
C PRO A 3 -9.38 -11.12 -0.32
N LEU A 4 -10.39 -10.28 -0.09
CA LEU A 4 -10.33 -8.88 -0.51
C LEU A 4 -9.21 -8.15 0.25
N PRO A 5 -8.57 -7.15 -0.38
CA PRO A 5 -7.57 -6.33 0.29
C PRO A 5 -8.20 -5.56 1.45
N GLN A 6 -7.56 -5.59 2.62
CA GLN A 6 -8.07 -4.88 3.80
C GLN A 6 -7.38 -3.51 3.91
N LEU A 7 -8.16 -2.44 3.93
CA LEU A 7 -7.66 -1.10 4.27
C LEU A 7 -7.16 -1.11 5.72
N VAL A 8 -5.89 -0.75 5.93
CA VAL A 8 -5.25 -0.72 7.26
C VAL A 8 -4.83 0.68 7.67
N LYS A 9 -4.69 1.62 6.73
CA LYS A 9 -4.39 3.02 7.01
C LYS A 9 -4.96 3.90 5.91
N ALA A 10 -5.50 5.04 6.30
CA ALA A 10 -5.83 6.16 5.43
C ALA A 10 -5.26 7.44 6.04
N THR A 11 -4.71 8.32 5.21
CA THR A 11 -4.20 9.62 5.62
C THR A 11 -5.25 10.71 5.38
N PRO A 12 -5.20 11.85 6.08
CA PRO A 12 -6.06 12.99 5.80
C PRO A 12 -5.96 13.54 4.36
N GLN A 13 -4.83 13.30 3.70
CA GLN A 13 -4.57 13.74 2.33
C GLN A 13 -5.19 12.80 1.28
N GLY A 14 -5.66 11.61 1.69
CA GLY A 14 -6.28 10.63 0.80
C GLY A 14 -5.36 9.49 0.37
N GLY A 15 -4.15 9.41 0.92
CA GLY A 15 -3.29 8.24 0.82
C GLY A 15 -3.90 7.05 1.54
N THR A 16 -3.74 5.85 0.97
CA THR A 16 -4.30 4.61 1.50
C THR A 16 -3.25 3.52 1.55
N ILE A 17 -3.33 2.65 2.56
CA ILE A 17 -2.54 1.43 2.65
C ILE A 17 -3.49 0.25 2.84
N HIS A 18 -3.39 -0.72 1.95
CA HIS A 18 -4.15 -1.96 2.01
C HIS A 18 -3.21 -3.15 2.22
N LYS A 19 -3.60 -4.13 3.04
CA LYS A 19 -2.87 -5.40 3.15
C LYS A 19 -3.48 -6.48 2.25
N TYR A 20 -2.61 -7.26 1.63
CA TYR A 20 -2.89 -8.33 0.70
C TYR A 20 -2.25 -9.61 1.18
N GLN A 21 -3.03 -10.69 1.26
CA GLN A 21 -2.46 -12.02 1.34
C GLN A 21 -2.25 -12.52 -0.09
N LEU A 22 -0.98 -12.68 -0.48
CA LEU A 22 -0.60 -13.21 -1.78
C LEU A 22 -0.14 -14.66 -1.61
N SER A 23 -0.74 -15.59 -2.33
CA SER A 23 -0.27 -16.97 -2.43
C SER A 23 0.79 -17.09 -3.54
N GLY A 24 1.96 -17.65 -3.22
CA GLY A 24 2.99 -18.00 -4.19
C GLY A 24 3.42 -19.45 -4.01
N GLY A 25 3.01 -20.34 -4.91
CA GLY A 25 3.27 -21.78 -4.78
C GLY A 25 2.64 -22.36 -3.51
N LYS A 26 3.46 -22.90 -2.60
CA LYS A 26 3.03 -23.49 -1.31
C LYS A 26 3.06 -22.50 -0.13
N THR A 27 3.47 -21.25 -0.34
CA THR A 27 3.63 -20.24 0.72
C THR A 27 2.67 -19.07 0.53
N SER A 28 2.27 -18.44 1.64
CA SER A 28 1.52 -17.19 1.64
C SER A 28 2.39 -16.07 2.16
N PHE A 29 2.33 -14.91 1.52
CA PHE A 29 3.05 -13.71 1.90
C PHE A 29 2.04 -12.61 2.20
N MET A 30 2.24 -11.87 3.28
CA MET A 30 1.55 -10.61 3.47
C MET A 30 2.32 -9.50 2.80
N ARG A 31 1.63 -8.71 1.98
CA ARG A 31 2.15 -7.53 1.30
C ARG A 31 1.25 -6.35 1.56
N TYR A 32 1.81 -5.16 1.43
CA TYR A 32 1.09 -3.90 1.61
C TYR A 32 1.09 -3.14 0.28
N LEU A 33 -0.01 -2.49 -0.06
CA LEU A 33 -0.10 -1.60 -1.22
C LEU A 33 -0.36 -0.20 -0.69
N GLY A 34 0.65 0.67 -0.78
CA GLY A 34 0.48 2.10 -0.54
C GLY A 34 0.06 2.78 -1.83
N CYS A 35 -0.98 3.62 -1.79
CA CYS A 35 -1.50 4.35 -2.95
C CYS A 35 -1.84 5.80 -2.59
N TYR A 36 -1.51 6.73 -3.49
CA TYR A 36 -1.95 8.13 -3.44
C TYR A 36 -2.09 8.68 -4.86
N LEU A 37 -3.25 9.27 -5.17
CA LEU A 37 -3.57 9.92 -6.46
C LEU A 37 -3.15 9.10 -7.71
N GLY A 38 -3.43 7.80 -7.72
CA GLY A 38 -3.11 6.90 -8.84
C GLY A 38 -1.68 6.37 -8.86
N THR A 39 -0.80 6.85 -7.98
CA THR A 39 0.53 6.28 -7.78
C THR A 39 0.49 5.22 -6.68
N CYS A 40 0.88 3.98 -7.00
CA CYS A 40 0.85 2.85 -6.08
C CYS A 40 2.17 2.08 -6.04
N LYS A 41 2.52 1.54 -4.86
CA LYS A 41 3.69 0.67 -4.67
C LYS A 41 3.36 -0.51 -3.76
N PHE A 42 3.75 -1.71 -4.19
CA PHE A 42 3.76 -2.88 -3.33
C PHE A 42 4.98 -2.86 -2.42
N CYS A 43 4.73 -3.05 -1.13
CA CYS A 43 5.69 -3.00 -0.04
C CYS A 43 5.68 -4.32 0.73
N ASN A 44 6.81 -4.65 1.35
CA ASN A 44 6.95 -5.88 2.13
C ASN A 44 6.23 -5.78 3.48
N ASP A 45 6.23 -4.59 4.06
CA ASP A 45 5.66 -4.30 5.38
C ASP A 45 4.96 -2.93 5.41
N ILE A 46 4.32 -2.64 6.55
CA ILE A 46 3.54 -1.43 6.75
C ILE A 46 4.40 -0.17 6.94
N HIS A 47 5.66 -0.30 7.40
CA HIS A 47 6.57 0.83 7.54
C HIS A 47 6.98 1.33 6.17
N GLU A 48 7.42 0.43 5.28
CA GLU A 48 7.78 0.78 3.91
C GLU A 48 6.60 1.43 3.16
N ALA A 49 5.38 0.89 3.33
CA ALA A 49 4.18 1.47 2.74
C ALA A 49 3.85 2.86 3.31
N THR A 50 4.06 3.07 4.60
CA THR A 50 3.86 4.36 5.26
C THR A 50 4.87 5.38 4.77
N GLU A 51 6.16 5.04 4.72
CA GLU A 51 7.21 5.94 4.22
C GLU A 51 6.96 6.31 2.76
N PHE A 52 6.55 5.34 1.93
CA PHE A 52 6.19 5.59 0.55
C PHE A 52 5.03 6.59 0.44
N VAL A 53 3.89 6.32 1.11
CA VAL A 53 2.72 7.22 1.07
C VAL A 53 3.07 8.62 1.57
N SER A 54 3.77 8.73 2.71
CA SER A 54 4.21 10.03 3.23
C SER A 54 5.13 10.76 2.25
N SER A 55 6.05 10.05 1.58
CA SER A 55 7.00 10.67 0.64
C SER A 55 6.30 11.26 -0.59
N ILE A 56 5.31 10.57 -1.14
CA ILE A 56 4.59 11.02 -2.34
C ILE A 56 3.49 12.04 -2.02
N GLU A 57 2.99 12.08 -0.78
CA GLU A 57 2.10 13.14 -0.30
C GLU A 57 2.83 14.46 -0.08
N LEU A 58 4.07 14.41 0.42
CA LEU A 58 4.91 15.58 0.65
C LEU A 58 5.54 16.11 -0.65
N SER A 59 5.75 15.24 -1.63
CA SER A 59 6.26 15.58 -2.96
C SER A 59 5.22 15.23 -4.03
N PRO A 60 4.12 15.99 -4.15
CA PRO A 60 3.24 15.83 -5.29
C PRO A 60 4.08 16.13 -6.53
N LYS A 61 4.53 15.08 -7.23
CA LYS A 61 5.13 15.24 -8.55
C LYS A 61 4.11 16.00 -9.37
N SER A 62 4.46 17.24 -9.75
CA SER A 62 3.65 18.07 -10.62
C SER A 62 3.18 17.21 -11.80
N LEU A 63 1.87 16.97 -11.86
CA LEU A 63 1.20 16.40 -13.02
C LEU A 63 1.36 17.33 -14.21
#